data_AF-A0A2T0JKU0-F1
#
_entry.id   AF-A0A2T0JKU0-F1
#
_cell.length_a   1.000
_cell.length_b   1.000
_cell.length_c   1.000
_cell.angle_alpha   90.00
_cell.angle_beta   90.00
_cell.angle_gamma   90.00
#
_symmetry.space_group_name_H-M   'P 1'
#
loop_
_entity.id
_entity.type
_entity.pdbx_description
1 polymer ?
#
loop_
_entity_poly.entity_id
_entity_poly.type
_entity_poly.pdbx_seq_one_letter_code
_entity_poly.pdbx_strand_id
1 'polypeptide(L)'
;MRRCTVLAAITFLLLAAATPVRAGGLVARLSVSEASPGEQIRVTGEGWEPHQLLQFVTCGEGGVTGSGACDTRGALATPVRGDGTFVVDLTVGEPPRACPCVVHIAAVQGDTDATVNLPITLTGHAVGQIPKGADPVRELIVQDARLTGGTAAAWFGAPDRLTLIYTIRNPTTSTLAGATARARLGGGGDDNVVHQQQIAGLGPGQSRTLRVPIEIPLAAFGRYVVQVDVSGLAQARITLHAYPWGLLLINVLGLILIAWGVSRRLLRRKDDLAWADPSRTTLPSVVRLGSLGAFLVFDDAPGARRLRRMAGAQLSLDHLREMVGRGQGGGDSVLDLDALGHVMARRYPREITLFEEEER
;
A
#
# COMPACT_ATOMS: atom_id res chain seq x y z
N MET A 1 70.38 34.97 35.84
CA MET A 1 69.07 34.52 36.41
C MET A 1 68.00 35.35 35.72
N ARG A 2 66.94 34.89 35.03
CA ARG A 2 66.24 33.63 34.72
C ARG A 2 65.38 34.02 33.49
N ARG A 3 65.50 33.42 32.31
CA ARG A 3 64.68 32.30 31.77
C ARG A 3 63.19 32.40 32.14
N CYS A 4 62.33 32.66 31.13
CA CYS A 4 61.01 32.04 30.88
C CYS A 4 60.09 32.97 30.07
N THR A 5 60.08 32.88 28.74
CA THR A 5 58.91 33.20 27.87
C THR A 5 59.23 32.93 26.39
N VAL A 6 59.53 31.69 26.02
CA VAL A 6 59.47 31.25 24.60
C VAL A 6 59.04 29.79 24.57
N LEU A 7 57.77 29.50 24.84
CA LEU A 7 57.20 28.17 24.58
C LEU A 7 55.66 28.25 24.57
N ALA A 8 55.08 28.92 23.56
CA ALA A 8 53.63 28.93 23.36
C ALA A 8 53.21 29.12 21.89
N ALA A 9 54.06 28.74 20.92
CA ALA A 9 53.79 29.00 19.50
C ALA A 9 54.11 27.83 18.54
N ILE A 10 54.40 26.61 19.03
CA ILE A 10 54.80 25.49 18.15
C ILE A 10 54.09 24.17 18.53
N THR A 11 52.78 24.20 18.74
CA THR A 11 51.98 22.97 18.93
C THR A 11 50.56 23.10 18.38
N PHE A 12 50.41 23.76 17.23
CA PHE A 12 49.14 23.74 16.47
C PHE A 12 49.37 23.52 14.96
N LEU A 13 50.41 22.75 14.64
CA LEU A 13 50.72 22.33 13.27
C LEU A 13 50.90 20.81 13.28
N LEU A 14 49.78 20.08 13.22
CA LEU A 14 49.63 18.67 12.80
C LEU A 14 48.32 18.12 13.39
N LEU A 15 47.19 18.43 12.73
CA LEU A 15 46.03 17.53 12.60
C LEU A 15 45.04 18.20 11.63
N ALA A 16 45.34 18.12 10.33
CA ALA A 16 44.36 18.37 9.28
C ALA A 16 43.39 17.17 9.25
N ALA A 17 42.42 17.17 10.17
CA ALA A 17 41.31 16.24 10.10
C ALA A 17 40.41 16.63 8.92
N ALA A 18 40.19 15.69 8.00
CA ALA A 18 39.29 15.83 6.87
C ALA A 18 37.92 16.38 7.32
N THR A 19 37.53 17.54 6.79
CA THR A 19 36.24 18.16 7.12
C THR A 19 35.10 17.33 6.51
N PRO A 20 34.04 17.01 7.28
CA PRO A 20 32.90 16.30 6.73
C PRO A 20 32.15 17.19 5.72
N VAL A 21 31.99 16.70 4.50
CA VAL A 21 31.08 17.31 3.51
C VAL A 21 29.66 16.85 3.83
N ARG A 22 28.72 17.80 3.97
CA ARG A 22 27.30 17.53 4.16
C ARG A 22 26.53 17.95 2.92
N ALA A 23 25.81 17.02 2.31
CA ALA A 23 24.80 17.32 1.30
C ALA A 23 23.46 16.70 1.76
N GLY A 24 22.45 17.52 2.07
CA GLY A 24 21.11 17.04 2.38
C GLY A 24 20.96 16.11 3.60
N GLY A 25 21.93 16.09 4.53
CA GLY A 25 21.93 15.17 5.68
C GLY A 25 22.77 13.90 5.49
N LEU A 26 23.21 13.61 4.26
CA LEU A 26 24.14 12.53 3.93
C LEU A 26 25.56 12.93 4.33
N VAL A 27 26.28 12.02 4.98
CA VAL A 27 27.67 12.20 5.36
C VAL A 27 28.51 11.13 4.68
N ALA A 28 29.61 11.55 4.06
CA ALA A 28 30.64 10.65 3.56
C ALA A 28 32.04 11.23 3.80
N ARG A 29 33.04 10.37 3.99
CA ARG A 29 34.42 10.73 4.32
C ARG A 29 35.40 9.78 3.65
N LEU A 30 36.55 10.32 3.25
CA LEU A 30 37.71 9.55 2.81
C LEU A 30 38.66 9.36 3.99
N SER A 31 39.36 8.22 4.07
CA SER A 31 40.41 7.99 5.06
C SER A 31 41.61 8.92 4.86
N VAL A 32 41.87 9.29 3.62
CA VAL A 32 42.95 10.19 3.19
C VAL A 32 42.42 11.16 2.14
N SER A 33 42.97 12.37 2.09
CA SER A 33 42.61 13.41 1.12
C SER A 33 43.55 13.46 -0.09
N GLU A 34 44.59 12.64 -0.09
CA GLU A 34 45.60 12.55 -1.16
C GLU A 34 45.95 11.08 -1.39
N ALA A 35 46.05 10.67 -2.65
CA ALA A 35 46.39 9.30 -3.05
C ALA A 35 46.96 9.26 -4.46
N SER A 36 47.72 8.20 -4.78
CA SER A 36 48.16 7.94 -6.16
C SER A 36 47.15 7.04 -6.90
N PRO A 37 47.00 7.17 -8.24
CA PRO A 37 46.22 6.21 -9.03
C PRO A 37 46.68 4.77 -8.77
N GLY A 38 45.72 3.86 -8.55
CA GLY A 38 45.95 2.46 -8.18
C GLY A 38 46.06 2.20 -6.68
N GLU A 39 46.15 3.23 -5.84
CA GLU A 39 46.14 3.10 -4.38
C GLU A 39 44.71 2.82 -3.86
N GLN A 40 44.59 2.08 -2.75
CA GLN A 40 43.31 1.84 -2.10
C GLN A 40 43.06 2.88 -0.99
N ILE A 41 41.89 3.51 -1.04
CA ILE A 41 41.43 4.43 -0.02
C ILE A 41 40.11 3.94 0.58
N ARG A 42 39.89 4.20 1.86
CA ARG A 42 38.63 3.85 2.52
C ARG A 42 37.65 5.00 2.44
N VAL A 43 36.43 4.68 2.00
CA VAL A 43 35.28 5.59 2.00
C VAL A 43 34.28 5.10 3.03
N THR A 44 33.87 5.99 3.93
CA THR A 44 32.87 5.70 4.97
C THR A 44 31.73 6.70 4.86
N GLY A 45 30.49 6.26 5.09
CA GLY A 45 29.34 7.16 5.11
C GLY A 45 28.26 6.75 6.10
N GLU A 46 27.43 7.74 6.44
CA GLU A 46 26.34 7.65 7.41
C GLU A 46 25.13 8.45 6.91
N GLY A 47 23.92 8.03 7.32
CA GLY A 47 22.66 8.69 6.99
C GLY A 47 22.09 8.32 5.61
N TRP A 48 22.62 7.27 4.98
CA TRP A 48 22.18 6.79 3.67
C TRP A 48 20.97 5.87 3.78
N GLU A 49 20.20 5.74 2.70
CA GLU A 49 19.03 4.86 2.68
C GLU A 49 19.45 3.39 2.87
N PRO A 50 18.91 2.67 3.87
CA PRO A 50 19.27 1.29 4.13
C PRO A 50 19.06 0.39 2.90
N HIS A 51 20.00 -0.54 2.66
CA HIS A 51 19.97 -1.49 1.53
C HIS A 51 20.03 -0.86 0.13
N GLN A 52 20.24 0.46 0.01
CA GLN A 52 20.45 1.12 -1.27
C GLN A 52 21.82 0.73 -1.86
N LEU A 53 21.88 0.52 -3.17
CA LEU A 53 23.14 0.26 -3.86
C LEU A 53 23.79 1.58 -4.27
N LEU A 54 25.00 1.85 -3.77
CA LEU A 54 25.79 3.03 -4.11
C LEU A 54 26.91 2.65 -5.09
N GLN A 55 27.22 3.56 -6.01
CA GLN A 55 28.38 3.51 -6.88
C GLN A 55 29.39 4.59 -6.49
N PHE A 56 30.66 4.22 -6.52
CA PHE A 56 31.82 5.02 -6.17
C PHE A 56 32.74 5.06 -7.38
N VAL A 57 33.16 6.26 -7.79
CA VAL A 57 34.05 6.42 -8.95
C VAL A 57 34.91 7.68 -8.81
N THR A 58 36.15 7.62 -9.27
CA THR A 58 37.06 8.78 -9.31
C THR A 58 36.79 9.62 -10.55
N CYS A 59 36.61 10.94 -10.39
CA CYS A 59 36.32 11.87 -11.49
C CYS A 59 37.23 13.10 -11.45
N GLY A 60 37.53 13.65 -12.63
CA GLY A 60 38.14 14.97 -12.84
C GLY A 60 37.09 16.08 -12.95
N GLU A 61 37.54 17.32 -13.17
CA GLU A 61 36.70 18.52 -13.30
C GLU A 61 35.69 18.74 -12.15
N GLY A 62 35.92 18.14 -10.98
CA GLY A 62 34.98 18.16 -9.85
C GLY A 62 33.75 17.28 -10.06
N GLY A 63 33.73 16.41 -11.07
CA GLY A 63 32.60 15.55 -11.42
C GLY A 63 31.46 16.29 -12.13
N VAL A 64 31.67 17.54 -12.56
CA VAL A 64 30.60 18.41 -13.09
C VAL A 64 30.14 18.02 -14.51
N THR A 65 31.01 17.41 -15.31
CA THR A 65 30.72 16.97 -16.68
C THR A 65 30.19 15.53 -16.75
N GLY A 66 29.78 14.97 -15.60
CA GLY A 66 29.20 13.63 -15.50
C GLY A 66 30.20 12.51 -15.81
N SER A 67 29.71 11.40 -16.35
CA SER A 67 30.52 10.21 -16.62
C SER A 67 31.71 10.46 -17.55
N GLY A 68 31.66 11.49 -18.40
CA GLY A 68 32.76 11.89 -19.28
C GLY A 68 34.00 12.44 -18.55
N ALA A 69 33.87 12.74 -17.26
CA ALA A 69 34.97 13.12 -16.37
C ALA A 69 35.47 11.97 -15.48
N CYS A 70 34.80 10.81 -15.48
CA CYS A 70 35.01 9.76 -14.50
C CYS A 70 35.75 8.55 -15.08
N ASP A 71 36.63 7.94 -14.29
CA ASP A 71 37.23 6.65 -14.61
C ASP A 71 36.25 5.50 -14.32
N THR A 72 35.34 5.26 -15.25
CA THR A 72 34.30 4.24 -15.10
C THR A 72 34.84 2.81 -15.03
N ARG A 73 36.10 2.56 -15.43
CA ARG A 73 36.73 1.24 -15.31
C ARG A 73 37.09 0.90 -13.86
N GLY A 74 37.41 1.92 -13.07
CA GLY A 74 37.68 1.80 -11.64
C GLY A 74 36.43 1.91 -10.74
N ALA A 75 35.23 1.94 -11.32
CA ALA A 75 34.00 2.11 -10.54
C ALA A 75 33.70 0.89 -9.67
N LEU A 76 33.29 1.14 -8.43
CA LEU A 76 32.95 0.13 -7.45
C LEU A 76 31.52 0.34 -6.95
N ALA A 77 30.77 -0.73 -6.75
CA ALA A 77 29.43 -0.67 -6.17
C ALA A 77 29.38 -1.38 -4.82
N THR A 78 28.69 -0.80 -3.84
CA THR A 78 28.55 -1.38 -2.49
C THR A 78 27.18 -1.06 -1.92
N PRO A 79 26.47 -2.04 -1.32
CA PRO A 79 25.19 -1.79 -0.66
C PRO A 79 25.37 -1.11 0.69
N VAL A 80 24.44 -0.21 1.03
CA VAL A 80 24.32 0.40 2.36
C VAL A 80 23.79 -0.64 3.34
N ARG A 81 24.34 -0.66 4.55
CA ARG A 81 23.90 -1.55 5.63
C ARG A 81 22.50 -1.17 6.14
N GLY A 82 21.88 -2.07 6.90
CA GLY A 82 20.54 -1.86 7.47
C GLY A 82 20.45 -0.66 8.43
N ASP A 83 21.57 -0.19 8.96
CA ASP A 83 21.68 0.98 9.85
C ASP A 83 21.95 2.30 9.10
N GLY A 84 21.95 2.29 7.76
CA GLY A 84 22.23 3.48 6.94
C GLY A 84 23.71 3.86 6.86
N THR A 85 24.62 2.96 7.25
CA THR A 85 26.07 3.16 7.15
C THR A 85 26.68 2.35 6.01
N PHE A 86 27.84 2.79 5.51
CA PHE A 86 28.67 1.97 4.62
C PHE A 86 30.16 2.19 4.89
N VAL A 87 30.94 1.18 4.54
CA VAL A 87 32.41 1.23 4.52
C VAL A 87 32.85 0.46 3.28
N VAL A 88 33.67 1.09 2.45
CA VAL A 88 34.19 0.48 1.23
C VAL A 88 35.64 0.90 1.00
N ASP A 89 36.46 -0.03 0.53
CA ASP A 89 37.82 0.27 0.08
C ASP A 89 37.80 0.42 -1.45
N LEU A 90 38.05 1.66 -1.92
CA LEU A 90 38.01 2.05 -3.32
C LEU A 90 39.44 2.16 -3.85
N THR A 91 39.72 1.51 -4.98
CA THR A 91 40.95 1.76 -5.74
C THR A 91 40.81 3.07 -6.50
N VAL A 92 41.74 3.99 -6.29
CA VAL A 92 41.73 5.31 -6.90
C VAL A 92 42.01 5.19 -8.40
N GLY A 93 41.07 5.64 -9.23
CA GLY A 93 41.18 5.63 -10.68
C GLY A 93 41.97 6.81 -11.24
N GLU A 94 42.27 6.75 -12.54
CA GLU A 94 42.89 7.85 -13.29
C GLU A 94 41.84 8.50 -14.21
N PRO A 95 41.21 9.61 -13.79
CA PRO A 95 40.13 10.20 -14.57
C PRO A 95 40.65 10.80 -15.89
N PRO A 96 39.88 10.71 -16.98
CA PRO A 96 40.29 11.21 -18.31
C PRO A 96 40.40 12.73 -18.40
N ARG A 97 39.89 13.46 -17.39
CA ARG A 97 39.90 14.92 -17.31
C ARG A 97 40.81 15.39 -16.18
N ALA A 98 41.31 16.62 -16.30
CA ALA A 98 42.16 17.24 -15.30
C ALA A 98 41.43 17.46 -13.97
N CYS A 99 42.14 17.43 -12.84
CA CYS A 99 41.61 17.79 -11.53
C CYS A 99 41.19 19.28 -11.51
N PRO A 100 40.29 19.75 -10.61
CA PRO A 100 39.99 19.20 -9.29
C PRO A 100 39.37 17.80 -9.34
N CYS A 101 39.91 16.87 -8.57
CA CYS A 101 39.45 15.49 -8.59
C CYS A 101 38.52 15.22 -7.40
N VAL A 102 37.55 14.34 -7.62
CA VAL A 102 36.58 13.94 -6.60
C VAL A 102 36.35 12.44 -6.64
N VAL A 103 36.03 11.86 -5.49
CA VAL A 103 35.30 10.58 -5.42
C VAL A 103 33.82 10.92 -5.49
N HIS A 104 33.20 10.58 -6.62
CA HIS A 104 31.77 10.72 -6.85
C HIS A 104 31.04 9.51 -6.28
N ILE A 105 30.05 9.77 -5.42
CA ILE A 105 29.17 8.77 -4.82
C ILE A 105 27.77 9.04 -5.33
N ALA A 106 27.13 8.05 -5.94
CA ALA A 106 25.76 8.14 -6.43
C ALA A 106 24.98 6.86 -6.16
N ALA A 107 23.69 6.98 -5.85
CA ALA A 107 22.80 5.84 -5.82
C ALA A 107 22.60 5.26 -7.23
N VAL A 108 22.80 3.95 -7.39
CA VAL A 108 22.58 3.25 -8.67
C VAL A 108 21.07 3.16 -8.97
N GLN A 109 20.26 2.99 -7.92
CA GLN A 109 18.81 2.89 -7.97
C GLN A 109 18.21 3.48 -6.67
N GLY A 110 17.08 4.16 -6.77
CA GLY A 110 16.37 4.73 -5.60
C GLY A 110 15.40 5.84 -6.00
N ASP A 111 14.56 6.30 -5.07
CA ASP A 111 13.66 7.47 -5.25
C ASP A 111 14.37 8.80 -4.97
N THR A 112 15.62 8.77 -4.49
CA THR A 112 16.43 9.94 -4.12
C THR A 112 17.63 10.12 -5.05
N ASP A 113 17.83 11.34 -5.59
CA ASP A 113 19.06 11.78 -6.28
C ASP A 113 20.20 12.02 -5.27
N ALA A 114 20.51 11.01 -4.45
CA ALA A 114 21.55 11.06 -3.44
C ALA A 114 22.93 11.03 -4.11
N THR A 115 23.54 12.21 -4.26
CA THR A 115 24.88 12.39 -4.83
C THR A 115 25.79 13.17 -3.89
N VAL A 116 27.03 12.71 -3.73
CA VAL A 116 28.05 13.36 -2.91
C VAL A 116 29.39 13.32 -3.64
N ASN A 117 30.05 14.47 -3.76
CA ASN A 117 31.40 14.58 -4.30
C ASN A 117 32.38 14.87 -3.15
N LEU A 118 33.32 13.95 -2.93
CA LEU A 118 34.37 14.10 -1.93
C LEU A 118 35.68 14.52 -2.63
N PRO A 119 36.26 15.68 -2.30
CA PRO A 119 37.50 16.12 -2.94
C PRO A 119 38.68 15.19 -2.61
N ILE A 120 39.50 14.89 -3.62
CA ILE A 120 40.74 14.11 -3.48
C ILE A 120 41.84 14.71 -4.35
N THR A 121 43.05 14.80 -3.80
CA THR A 121 44.25 15.18 -4.55
C THR A 121 44.89 13.92 -5.14
N LEU A 122 45.07 13.89 -6.46
CA LEU A 122 45.77 12.80 -7.14
C LEU A 122 47.22 13.18 -7.42
N THR A 123 48.16 12.43 -6.85
CA THR A 123 49.59 12.67 -7.06
C THR A 123 49.95 12.40 -8.53
N GLY A 124 50.56 13.38 -9.19
CA GLY A 124 51.00 13.27 -10.58
C GLY A 124 49.92 13.48 -11.65
N HIS A 125 48.66 13.75 -11.28
CA HIS A 125 47.58 14.03 -12.25
C HIS A 125 47.54 15.50 -12.66
N ALA A 126 47.16 15.78 -13.91
CA ALA A 126 47.06 17.14 -14.42
C ALA A 126 46.00 17.94 -13.64
N VAL A 127 46.32 19.17 -13.22
CA VAL A 127 45.39 20.09 -12.56
C VAL A 127 45.00 21.19 -13.53
N GLY A 128 43.69 21.41 -13.69
CA GLY A 128 43.09 22.40 -14.56
C GLY A 128 42.03 23.23 -13.84
N GLN A 129 41.35 24.10 -14.59
CA GLN A 129 40.22 24.86 -14.06
C GLN A 129 38.92 24.08 -14.28
N ILE A 130 38.00 24.15 -13.31
CA ILE A 130 36.64 23.63 -13.50
C ILE A 130 35.98 24.43 -14.62
N PRO A 131 35.42 23.79 -15.66
CA PRO A 131 34.70 24.49 -16.72
C PRO A 131 33.61 25.40 -16.15
N LYS A 132 33.73 26.72 -16.39
CA LYS A 132 32.67 27.69 -16.02
C LYS A 132 31.47 27.44 -16.93
N GLY A 133 30.39 26.93 -16.35
CA GLY A 133 29.14 26.65 -17.07
C GLY A 133 28.84 25.17 -17.30
N ALA A 134 29.47 24.25 -16.57
CA ALA A 134 28.95 22.90 -16.46
C ALA A 134 27.77 22.90 -15.47
N ASP A 135 26.62 23.42 -15.90
CA ASP A 135 25.38 22.77 -15.51
C ASP A 135 25.59 21.27 -15.83
N PRO A 136 25.18 20.33 -14.94
CA PRO A 136 25.31 18.92 -15.25
C PRO A 136 24.73 18.73 -16.63
N VAL A 137 25.56 18.28 -17.59
CA VAL A 137 25.20 18.17 -19.00
C VAL A 137 24.09 17.14 -19.08
N ARG A 138 22.86 17.59 -18.84
CA ARG A 138 21.65 16.86 -19.15
C ARG A 138 21.50 17.02 -20.64
N GLU A 139 22.06 16.06 -21.36
CA GLU A 139 21.98 16.00 -22.81
C GLU A 139 20.51 16.06 -23.26
N LEU A 140 19.59 15.55 -22.43
CA LEU A 140 18.15 15.72 -22.55
C LEU A 140 17.50 15.97 -21.18
N ILE A 141 16.36 16.67 -21.16
CA ILE A 141 15.55 16.90 -19.95
C ILE A 141 14.16 16.33 -20.20
N VAL A 142 13.65 15.51 -19.27
CA VAL A 142 12.22 15.15 -19.24
C VAL A 142 11.46 16.16 -18.38
N GLN A 143 10.44 16.78 -18.95
CA GLN A 143 9.53 17.74 -18.34
C GLN A 143 8.10 17.18 -18.33
N ASP A 144 7.30 17.63 -17.36
CA ASP A 144 5.85 17.40 -17.28
C ASP A 144 5.38 15.94 -17.41
N ALA A 145 6.18 15.00 -16.90
CA ALA A 145 5.83 13.60 -16.87
C ALA A 145 4.60 13.38 -15.97
N ARG A 146 3.48 12.97 -16.54
CA ARG A 146 2.22 12.73 -15.84
C ARG A 146 1.46 11.54 -16.41
N LEU A 147 0.70 10.87 -15.56
CA LEU A 147 -0.28 9.86 -15.97
C LEU A 147 -1.66 10.50 -16.07
N THR A 148 -2.39 10.15 -17.12
CA THR A 148 -3.75 10.65 -17.38
C THR A 148 -4.67 9.50 -17.80
N GLY A 149 -5.97 9.69 -17.63
CA GLY A 149 -6.97 8.65 -17.90
C GLY A 149 -7.33 7.87 -16.64
N GLY A 150 -7.59 6.59 -16.81
CA GLY A 150 -8.03 5.70 -15.74
C GLY A 150 -9.55 5.65 -15.60
N THR A 151 -10.04 4.59 -14.97
CA THR A 151 -11.47 4.32 -14.83
C THR A 151 -11.86 4.10 -13.37
N ALA A 152 -13.10 4.46 -13.01
CA ALA A 152 -13.65 4.16 -11.69
C ALA A 152 -13.70 2.65 -11.42
N ALA A 153 -13.72 1.82 -12.47
CA ALA A 153 -13.68 0.37 -12.35
C ALA A 153 -12.38 -0.15 -11.70
N ALA A 154 -11.26 0.59 -11.84
CA ALA A 154 -9.99 0.25 -11.20
C ALA A 154 -10.08 0.26 -9.67
N TRP A 155 -10.96 1.08 -9.08
CA TRP A 155 -11.23 1.08 -7.64
C TRP A 155 -11.86 -0.23 -7.16
N PHE A 156 -12.43 -1.01 -8.08
CA PHE A 156 -13.02 -2.32 -7.82
C PHE A 156 -12.13 -3.47 -8.33
N GLY A 157 -10.89 -3.19 -8.74
CA GLY A 157 -9.92 -4.18 -9.19
C GLY A 157 -10.02 -4.56 -10.68
N ALA A 158 -10.78 -3.81 -11.49
CA ALA A 158 -10.77 -4.00 -12.94
C ALA A 158 -9.43 -3.57 -13.57
N PRO A 159 -9.05 -4.07 -14.76
CA PRO A 159 -7.88 -3.58 -15.48
C PRO A 159 -8.05 -2.11 -15.84
N ASP A 160 -6.96 -1.36 -15.90
CA ASP A 160 -7.00 0.06 -16.19
C ASP A 160 -6.04 0.46 -17.30
N ARG A 161 -6.46 1.41 -18.14
CA ARG A 161 -5.66 1.92 -19.26
C ARG A 161 -5.33 3.39 -19.02
N LEU A 162 -4.06 3.63 -18.73
CA LEU A 162 -3.50 4.94 -18.47
C LEU A 162 -2.71 5.42 -19.68
N THR A 163 -2.60 6.73 -19.83
CA THR A 163 -1.70 7.34 -20.81
C THR A 163 -0.65 8.17 -20.08
N LEU A 164 0.60 7.74 -20.21
CA LEU A 164 1.77 8.49 -19.78
C LEU A 164 2.07 9.57 -20.80
N ILE A 165 2.06 10.83 -20.36
CA ILE A 165 2.40 11.99 -21.16
C ILE A 165 3.65 12.61 -20.55
N TYR A 166 4.70 12.77 -21.35
CA TYR A 166 5.92 13.44 -20.93
C TYR A 166 6.52 14.21 -22.10
N THR A 167 7.24 15.29 -21.78
CA THR A 167 7.88 16.15 -22.77
C THR A 167 9.39 16.00 -22.65
N ILE A 168 10.07 15.68 -23.74
CA ILE A 168 11.53 15.68 -23.79
C ILE A 168 11.98 17.01 -24.38
N ARG A 169 12.92 17.68 -23.73
CA ARG A 169 13.55 18.91 -24.21
C ARG A 169 15.03 18.68 -24.44
N ASN A 170 15.55 19.14 -25.57
CA ASN A 170 16.99 19.22 -25.82
C ASN A 170 17.49 20.61 -25.37
N PRO A 171 18.19 20.74 -24.23
CA PRO A 171 18.75 22.01 -23.80
C PRO A 171 20.08 22.36 -24.50
N THR A 172 20.65 21.44 -25.28
CA THR A 172 21.98 21.60 -25.87
C THR A 172 21.95 22.50 -27.11
N THR A 173 23.14 22.91 -27.56
CA THR A 173 23.36 23.72 -28.77
C THR A 173 23.49 22.89 -30.04
N SER A 174 23.46 21.55 -29.94
CA SER A 174 23.55 20.61 -31.04
C SER A 174 22.23 19.86 -31.27
N THR A 175 21.99 19.43 -32.51
CA THR A 175 20.82 18.60 -32.83
C THR A 175 21.05 17.17 -32.37
N LEU A 176 20.06 16.58 -31.69
CA LEU A 176 20.07 15.16 -31.31
C LEU A 176 19.92 14.30 -32.56
N ALA A 177 20.96 13.52 -32.89
CA ALA A 177 20.96 12.62 -34.05
C ALA A 177 19.95 11.47 -33.89
N GLY A 178 19.90 10.85 -32.71
CA GLY A 178 18.95 9.79 -32.40
C GLY A 178 19.06 9.31 -30.95
N ALA A 179 17.92 9.06 -30.32
CA ALA A 179 17.80 8.44 -29.01
C ALA A 179 16.57 7.53 -28.98
N THR A 180 16.61 6.48 -28.18
CA THR A 180 15.48 5.60 -27.92
C THR A 180 14.89 5.92 -26.55
N ALA A 181 13.61 6.29 -26.51
CA ALA A 181 12.84 6.38 -25.29
C ALA A 181 12.20 5.03 -24.97
N ARG A 182 12.39 4.56 -23.74
CA ARG A 182 11.83 3.33 -23.19
C ARG A 182 10.98 3.68 -21.97
N ALA A 183 9.75 3.19 -21.95
CA ALA A 183 8.90 3.22 -20.76
C ALA A 183 8.87 1.83 -20.13
N ARG A 184 9.04 1.77 -18.82
CA ARG A 184 9.03 0.54 -18.02
C ARG A 184 7.98 0.62 -16.94
N LEU A 185 7.37 -0.52 -16.61
CA LEU A 185 6.41 -0.68 -15.52
C LEU A 185 6.96 -1.67 -14.50
N GLY A 186 7.27 -1.23 -13.27
CA GLY A 186 7.79 -2.07 -12.19
C GLY A 186 9.20 -1.71 -11.70
N GLY A 187 9.78 -2.56 -10.85
CA GLY A 187 11.17 -2.48 -10.39
C GLY A 187 12.13 -2.93 -11.50
N GLY A 188 13.23 -2.20 -11.70
CA GLY A 188 14.06 -2.24 -12.91
C GLY A 188 14.51 -3.63 -13.39
N GLY A 189 14.55 -3.80 -14.71
CA GLY A 189 14.91 -5.01 -15.46
C GLY A 189 14.49 -4.84 -16.93
N ASP A 190 15.15 -5.52 -17.88
CA ASP A 190 14.83 -5.37 -19.32
C ASP A 190 13.48 -6.01 -19.71
N ASP A 191 13.00 -6.97 -18.93
CA ASP A 191 11.72 -7.67 -19.16
C ASP A 191 10.48 -6.81 -18.85
N ASN A 192 10.67 -5.62 -18.27
CA ASN A 192 9.60 -4.73 -17.83
C ASN A 192 9.36 -3.55 -18.80
N VAL A 193 9.91 -3.60 -20.01
CA VAL A 193 9.70 -2.57 -21.05
C VAL A 193 8.31 -2.74 -21.67
N VAL A 194 7.44 -1.78 -21.39
CA VAL A 194 6.07 -1.76 -21.92
C VAL A 194 5.94 -0.97 -23.22
N HIS A 195 6.90 -0.08 -23.50
CA HIS A 195 6.91 0.70 -24.73
C HIS A 195 8.32 1.17 -25.10
N GLN A 196 8.62 1.21 -26.39
CA GLN A 196 9.87 1.70 -26.94
C GLN A 196 9.61 2.52 -28.20
N GLN A 197 10.19 3.71 -28.27
CA GLN A 197 10.06 4.61 -29.41
C GLN A 197 11.39 5.32 -29.71
N GLN A 198 11.77 5.36 -30.99
CA GLN A 198 12.93 6.13 -31.45
C GLN A 198 12.56 7.61 -31.65
N ILE A 199 13.48 8.48 -31.27
CA ILE A 199 13.39 9.94 -31.36
C ILE A 199 14.64 10.41 -32.08
N ALA A 200 14.47 11.16 -33.16
CA ALA A 200 15.58 11.71 -33.93
C ALA A 200 15.26 13.15 -34.34
N GLY A 201 16.31 13.92 -34.62
CA GLY A 201 16.19 15.28 -35.17
C GLY A 201 15.65 16.31 -34.18
N LEU A 202 15.93 16.17 -32.88
CA LEU A 202 15.52 17.16 -31.89
C LEU A 202 16.55 18.30 -31.85
N GLY A 203 16.21 19.44 -32.46
CA GLY A 203 17.10 20.59 -32.56
C GLY A 203 17.38 21.30 -31.23
N PRO A 204 18.32 22.25 -31.21
CA PRO A 204 18.66 23.03 -30.03
C PRO A 204 17.45 23.75 -29.43
N GLY A 205 17.20 23.56 -28.13
CA GLY A 205 16.07 24.15 -27.41
C GLY A 205 14.70 23.56 -27.72
N GLN A 206 14.60 22.63 -28.69
CA GLN A 206 13.33 22.03 -29.09
C GLN A 206 12.82 21.06 -28.04
N SER A 207 11.49 20.92 -27.99
CA SER A 207 10.79 20.00 -27.11
C SER A 207 9.82 19.14 -27.91
N ARG A 208 9.64 17.88 -27.48
CA ARG A 208 8.73 16.92 -28.08
C ARG A 208 7.95 16.19 -27.01
N THR A 209 6.64 16.26 -27.10
CA THR A 209 5.73 15.52 -26.20
C THR A 209 5.44 14.14 -26.76
N LEU A 210 5.55 13.13 -25.89
CA LEU A 210 5.31 11.72 -26.19
C LEU A 210 4.12 11.23 -25.35
N ARG A 211 3.36 10.31 -25.93
CA ARG A 211 2.19 9.68 -25.31
C ARG A 211 2.38 8.18 -25.36
N VAL A 212 2.44 7.55 -24.20
CA VAL A 212 2.71 6.12 -24.06
C VAL A 212 1.53 5.47 -23.36
N PRO A 213 0.86 4.48 -23.98
CA PRO A 213 -0.18 3.72 -23.30
C PRO A 213 0.45 2.80 -22.25
N ILE A 214 -0.13 2.79 -21.05
CA ILE A 214 0.27 1.95 -19.92
C ILE A 214 -0.95 1.16 -19.48
N GLU A 215 -0.84 -0.16 -19.46
CA GLU A 215 -1.91 -1.05 -19.00
C GLU A 215 -1.60 -1.57 -17.59
N ILE A 216 -2.56 -1.43 -16.69
CA ILE A 216 -2.53 -1.98 -15.33
C ILE A 216 -3.37 -3.27 -15.33
N PRO A 217 -2.82 -4.40 -14.86
CA PRO A 217 -3.50 -5.68 -14.94
C PRO A 217 -4.73 -5.75 -14.03
N LEU A 218 -5.59 -6.75 -14.30
CA LEU A 218 -6.70 -7.11 -13.42
C LEU A 218 -6.19 -7.40 -12.00
N ALA A 219 -6.95 -6.97 -11.00
CA ALA A 219 -6.64 -7.18 -9.59
C ALA A 219 -5.24 -6.67 -9.19
N ALA A 220 -4.73 -5.64 -9.90
CA ALA A 220 -3.52 -4.94 -9.50
C ALA A 220 -3.66 -4.47 -8.05
N PHE A 221 -2.62 -4.70 -7.26
CA PHE A 221 -2.58 -4.36 -5.84
C PHE A 221 -1.19 -3.82 -5.50
N GLY A 222 -1.14 -2.61 -4.93
CA GLY A 222 0.09 -2.03 -4.43
C GLY A 222 0.56 -0.78 -5.18
N ARG A 223 1.86 -0.53 -5.06
CA ARG A 223 2.55 0.60 -5.67
C ARG A 223 3.19 0.16 -6.99
N TYR A 224 2.82 0.83 -8.06
CA TYR A 224 3.42 0.64 -9.38
C TYR A 224 4.27 1.85 -9.72
N VAL A 225 5.43 1.60 -10.32
CA VAL A 225 6.37 2.64 -10.72
C VAL A 225 6.50 2.61 -12.23
N VAL A 226 6.23 3.74 -12.87
CA VAL A 226 6.44 3.95 -14.30
C VAL A 226 7.74 4.72 -14.45
N GLN A 227 8.72 4.13 -15.13
CA GLN A 227 10.01 4.76 -15.40
C GLN A 227 10.15 5.05 -16.88
N VAL A 228 10.58 6.26 -17.21
CA VAL A 228 10.96 6.66 -18.57
C VAL A 228 12.46 6.84 -18.60
N ASP A 229 13.11 6.20 -19.56
CA ASP A 229 14.53 6.32 -19.85
C ASP A 229 14.72 6.68 -21.32
N VAL A 230 15.49 7.74 -21.59
CA VAL A 230 15.81 8.19 -22.94
C VAL A 230 17.27 7.89 -23.20
N SER A 231 17.60 6.64 -23.48
CA SER A 231 18.97 6.17 -23.77
C SER A 231 20.01 6.58 -22.72
N GLY A 232 19.62 6.65 -21.44
CA GLY A 232 20.47 7.12 -20.35
C GLY A 232 20.71 8.63 -20.31
N LEU A 233 20.20 9.38 -21.29
CA LEU A 233 20.40 10.83 -21.42
C LEU A 233 19.41 11.64 -20.58
N ALA A 234 18.24 11.07 -20.30
CA ALA A 234 17.23 11.64 -19.43
C ALA A 234 16.36 10.55 -18.81
N GLN A 235 15.97 10.74 -17.55
CA GLN A 235 15.10 9.82 -16.83
C GLN A 235 14.01 10.55 -16.07
N ALA A 236 12.85 9.92 -15.95
CA ALA A 236 11.76 10.38 -15.10
C ALA A 236 11.03 9.18 -14.49
N ARG A 237 10.50 9.36 -13.28
CA ARG A 237 9.77 8.33 -12.55
C ARG A 237 8.44 8.88 -12.08
N ILE A 238 7.39 8.09 -12.22
CA ILE A 238 6.05 8.39 -11.70
C ILE A 238 5.56 7.20 -10.91
N THR A 239 5.01 7.46 -9.73
CA THR A 239 4.45 6.45 -8.85
C THR A 239 2.93 6.48 -8.91
N LEU A 240 2.32 5.29 -9.00
CA LEU A 240 0.88 5.06 -9.08
C LEU A 240 0.48 4.08 -7.95
N HIS A 241 -0.70 4.29 -7.39
CA HIS A 241 -1.30 3.41 -6.39
C HIS A 241 -2.52 2.71 -6.97
N ALA A 242 -2.43 1.40 -7.14
CA ALA A 242 -3.53 0.57 -7.62
C ALA A 242 -4.13 -0.21 -6.44
N TYR A 243 -4.80 0.49 -5.52
CA TYR A 243 -5.49 -0.15 -4.40
C TYR A 243 -7.00 -0.17 -4.67
N PRO A 244 -7.67 -1.34 -4.59
CA PRO A 244 -9.09 -1.46 -4.89
C PRO A 244 -9.95 -1.01 -3.69
N TRP A 245 -9.86 0.28 -3.33
CA TRP A 245 -10.59 0.84 -2.20
C TRP A 245 -12.10 0.78 -2.37
N GLY A 246 -12.61 0.91 -3.60
CA GLY A 246 -14.03 0.77 -3.90
C GLY A 246 -14.55 -0.62 -3.53
N LEU A 247 -13.76 -1.67 -3.82
CA LEU A 247 -14.08 -3.04 -3.43
C LEU A 247 -14.08 -3.20 -1.90
N LEU A 248 -13.14 -2.59 -1.19
CA LEU A 248 -13.13 -2.64 0.27
C LEU A 248 -14.35 -1.93 0.86
N LEU A 249 -14.66 -0.72 0.39
CA LEU A 249 -15.76 0.11 0.88
C LEU A 249 -17.13 -0.55 0.64
N ILE A 250 -17.36 -1.17 -0.52
CA ILE A 250 -18.65 -1.83 -0.79
C ILE A 250 -18.88 -3.03 0.13
N ASN A 251 -17.82 -3.77 0.47
CA ASN A 251 -17.91 -4.87 1.42
C ASN A 251 -18.19 -4.36 2.85
N VAL A 252 -17.49 -3.31 3.28
CA VAL A 252 -17.74 -2.66 4.58
C VAL A 252 -19.18 -2.13 4.67
N LEU A 253 -19.66 -1.44 3.63
CA LEU A 253 -21.02 -0.96 3.55
C LEU A 253 -22.04 -2.10 3.60
N GLY A 254 -21.77 -3.19 2.88
CA GLY A 254 -22.59 -4.41 2.93
C GLY A 254 -22.71 -4.98 4.34
N LEU A 255 -21.60 -5.08 5.08
CA LEU A 255 -21.60 -5.53 6.47
C LEU A 255 -22.39 -4.59 7.39
N ILE A 256 -22.28 -3.27 7.20
CA ILE A 256 -23.05 -2.27 7.95
C ILE A 256 -24.56 -2.44 7.68
N LEU A 257 -24.96 -2.62 6.42
CA LEU A 257 -26.36 -2.81 6.05
C LEU A 257 -26.93 -4.11 6.60
N ILE A 258 -26.14 -5.19 6.61
CA ILE A 258 -26.51 -6.46 7.24
C ILE A 258 -26.71 -6.27 8.75
N ALA A 259 -25.75 -5.64 9.43
CA ALA A 259 -25.83 -5.38 10.87
C ALA A 259 -27.04 -4.49 11.22
N TRP A 260 -27.31 -3.46 10.41
CA TRP A 260 -28.48 -2.59 10.55
C TRP A 260 -29.80 -3.32 10.32
N GLY A 261 -29.89 -4.18 9.30
CA GLY A 261 -31.07 -5.00 9.04
C GLY A 261 -31.35 -5.98 10.18
N VAL A 262 -30.31 -6.63 10.70
CA VAL A 262 -30.41 -7.54 11.85
C VAL A 262 -30.82 -6.78 13.11
N SER A 263 -30.19 -5.64 13.42
CA SER A 263 -30.52 -4.86 14.62
C SER A 263 -31.96 -4.35 14.58
N ARG A 264 -32.42 -3.84 13.44
CA ARG A 264 -33.81 -3.39 13.25
C ARG A 264 -34.80 -4.54 13.43
N ARG A 265 -34.48 -5.74 12.95
CA ARG A 265 -35.31 -6.93 13.14
C ARG A 265 -35.37 -7.36 14.61
N LEU A 266 -34.25 -7.27 15.33
CA LEU A 266 -34.18 -7.61 16.75
C LEU A 266 -34.91 -6.59 17.62
N LEU A 267 -34.82 -5.29 17.32
CA LEU A 267 -35.54 -4.23 18.03
C LEU A 267 -37.05 -4.37 17.86
N ARG A 268 -37.54 -4.59 16.64
CA ARG A 268 -38.98 -4.85 16.40
C ARG A 268 -39.51 -6.01 17.23
N ARG A 269 -38.76 -7.12 17.29
CA ARG A 269 -39.12 -8.28 18.14
C ARG A 269 -39.19 -7.93 19.63
N LYS A 270 -38.35 -7.02 20.12
CA LYS A 270 -38.38 -6.58 21.52
C LYS A 270 -39.59 -5.71 21.79
N ASP A 271 -39.92 -4.80 20.88
CA ASP A 271 -41.12 -3.96 21.00
C ASP A 271 -42.39 -4.81 20.97
N ASP A 272 -42.49 -5.79 20.06
CA ASP A 272 -43.62 -6.72 20.00
C ASP A 272 -43.81 -7.51 21.32
N LEU A 273 -42.72 -7.83 22.03
CA LEU A 273 -42.76 -8.49 23.33
C LEU A 273 -43.08 -7.52 24.49
N ALA A 274 -42.65 -6.25 24.39
CA ALA A 274 -42.84 -5.25 25.44
C ALA A 274 -44.25 -4.66 25.47
N TRP A 275 -44.94 -4.60 24.32
CA TRP A 275 -46.34 -4.16 24.20
C TRP A 275 -47.36 -5.30 24.40
N ALA A 276 -46.91 -6.48 24.84
CA ALA A 276 -47.81 -7.53 25.31
C ALA A 276 -48.48 -7.07 26.61
N ASP A 277 -49.63 -6.43 26.47
CA ASP A 277 -50.49 -5.98 27.56
C ASP A 277 -50.80 -7.14 28.53
N PRO A 278 -50.40 -7.06 29.81
CA PRO A 278 -50.65 -8.10 30.82
C PRO A 278 -52.12 -8.23 31.22
N SER A 279 -53.01 -7.37 30.73
CA SER A 279 -54.47 -7.56 30.82
C SER A 279 -55.06 -8.26 29.58
N ARG A 280 -54.28 -8.36 28.50
CA ARG A 280 -54.53 -9.22 27.33
C ARG A 280 -53.66 -10.48 27.31
N THR A 281 -52.82 -10.70 28.32
CA THR A 281 -52.05 -11.95 28.43
C THR A 281 -53.01 -13.10 28.52
N THR A 282 -53.06 -13.78 27.39
CA THR A 282 -53.55 -15.13 27.22
C THR A 282 -52.95 -16.03 28.28
N LEU A 283 -53.73 -17.05 28.65
CA LEU A 283 -53.37 -18.14 29.56
C LEU A 283 -51.87 -18.47 29.48
N PRO A 284 -51.22 -18.84 30.61
CA PRO A 284 -49.80 -19.13 30.63
C PRO A 284 -49.44 -20.11 29.51
N SER A 285 -48.30 -19.83 28.84
CA SER A 285 -47.88 -20.51 27.61
C SER A 285 -47.83 -22.04 27.73
N VAL A 286 -47.71 -22.52 28.97
CA VAL A 286 -47.85 -23.91 29.36
C VAL A 286 -48.71 -24.01 30.62
N VAL A 287 -49.75 -24.87 30.61
CA VAL A 287 -50.55 -25.21 31.80
C VAL A 287 -50.26 -26.66 32.18
N ARG A 288 -49.84 -26.90 33.43
CA ARG A 288 -49.67 -28.25 33.96
C ARG A 288 -51.02 -28.80 34.43
N LEU A 289 -51.43 -29.92 33.86
CA LEU A 289 -52.60 -30.67 34.28
C LEU A 289 -52.15 -31.73 35.30
N GLY A 290 -52.18 -31.35 36.59
CA GLY A 290 -51.67 -32.18 37.67
C GLY A 290 -52.32 -33.57 37.75
N SER A 291 -53.63 -33.67 37.48
CA SER A 291 -54.38 -34.92 37.49
C SER A 291 -54.02 -35.88 36.35
N LEU A 292 -53.53 -35.35 35.23
CA LEU A 292 -53.17 -36.12 34.03
C LEU A 292 -51.66 -36.28 33.85
N GLY A 293 -50.85 -35.66 34.73
CA GLY A 293 -49.40 -35.60 34.58
C GLY A 293 -48.95 -34.91 33.27
N ALA A 294 -49.84 -34.16 32.62
CA ALA A 294 -49.65 -33.64 31.26
C ALA A 294 -49.42 -32.12 31.25
N PHE A 295 -48.92 -31.62 30.13
CA PHE A 295 -48.75 -30.19 29.88
C PHE A 295 -49.52 -29.78 28.64
N LEU A 296 -50.37 -28.76 28.76
CA LEU A 296 -50.98 -28.08 27.62
C LEU A 296 -50.02 -26.99 27.15
N VAL A 297 -49.57 -27.06 25.89
CA VAL A 297 -48.69 -26.06 25.28
C VAL A 297 -49.48 -25.37 24.18
N PHE A 298 -49.62 -24.04 24.27
CA PHE A 298 -50.30 -23.26 23.24
C PHE A 298 -49.38 -23.02 22.02
N ASP A 299 -49.96 -22.93 20.83
CA ASP A 299 -49.20 -22.87 19.56
C ASP A 299 -48.40 -21.59 19.37
N ASP A 300 -48.85 -20.53 20.02
CA ASP A 300 -48.21 -19.22 20.08
C ASP A 300 -47.15 -19.13 21.20
N ALA A 301 -46.97 -20.18 22.00
CA ALA A 301 -45.96 -20.18 23.05
C ALA A 301 -44.55 -20.00 22.46
N PRO A 302 -43.70 -19.15 23.07
CA PRO A 302 -42.30 -19.03 22.67
C PRO A 302 -41.61 -20.40 22.75
N GLY A 303 -41.14 -20.91 21.60
CA GLY A 303 -40.53 -22.25 21.54
C GLY A 303 -41.51 -23.42 21.39
N ALA A 304 -42.81 -23.17 21.12
CA ALA A 304 -43.82 -24.20 20.85
C ALA A 304 -43.38 -25.21 19.79
N ARG A 305 -42.68 -24.78 18.73
CA ARG A 305 -42.13 -25.70 17.70
C ARG A 305 -41.11 -26.69 18.25
N ARG A 306 -40.31 -26.31 19.25
CA ARG A 306 -39.33 -27.20 19.90
C ARG A 306 -40.02 -28.13 20.88
N LEU A 307 -40.95 -27.59 21.68
CA LEU A 307 -41.78 -28.37 22.60
C LEU A 307 -42.64 -29.40 21.86
N ARG A 308 -43.26 -29.04 20.74
CA ARG A 308 -44.01 -29.94 19.84
C ARG A 308 -43.15 -31.10 19.35
N ARG A 309 -41.91 -30.84 18.93
CA ARG A 309 -40.98 -31.90 18.51
C ARG A 309 -40.60 -32.85 19.65
N MET A 310 -40.55 -32.34 20.88
CA MET A 310 -40.24 -33.16 22.06
C MET A 310 -41.45 -33.92 22.59
N ALA A 311 -42.66 -33.35 22.48
CA ALA A 311 -43.89 -33.89 23.05
C ALA A 311 -44.52 -35.00 22.20
N GLY A 312 -44.23 -35.07 20.89
CA GLY A 312 -44.58 -36.22 20.03
C GLY A 312 -46.07 -36.51 19.81
N ALA A 313 -47.00 -35.84 20.49
CA ALA A 313 -48.44 -36.08 20.39
C ALA A 313 -49.24 -34.78 20.56
N GLN A 314 -50.29 -34.65 19.75
CA GLN A 314 -51.37 -33.68 19.98
C GLN A 314 -52.51 -34.41 20.69
N LEU A 315 -53.05 -33.82 21.75
CA LEU A 315 -54.36 -34.20 22.28
C LEU A 315 -55.36 -33.18 21.76
N SER A 316 -56.31 -33.62 20.93
CA SER A 316 -57.39 -32.74 20.49
C SER A 316 -58.28 -32.38 21.68
N LEU A 317 -58.93 -31.22 21.63
CA LEU A 317 -59.83 -30.75 22.69
C LEU A 317 -60.94 -31.79 22.97
N ASP A 318 -61.40 -32.48 21.93
CA ASP A 318 -62.43 -33.52 22.04
C ASP A 318 -61.91 -34.78 22.71
N HIS A 319 -60.67 -35.21 22.40
CA HIS A 319 -60.02 -36.31 23.12
C HIS A 319 -59.75 -35.95 24.59
N LEU A 320 -59.45 -34.67 24.86
CA LEU A 320 -59.22 -34.19 26.22
C LEU A 320 -60.52 -34.16 27.03
N ARG A 321 -61.65 -33.78 26.41
CA ARG A 321 -63.00 -33.90 27.00
C ARG A 321 -63.38 -35.36 27.25
N GLU A 322 -62.99 -36.26 26.36
CA GLU A 322 -63.23 -37.70 26.51
C GLU A 322 -62.44 -38.30 27.69
N MET A 323 -61.15 -37.95 27.81
CA MET A 323 -60.30 -38.43 28.92
C MET A 323 -60.65 -37.81 30.28
N VAL A 324 -61.09 -36.55 30.32
CA VAL A 324 -61.53 -35.88 31.56
C VAL A 324 -62.96 -36.31 31.96
N GLY A 325 -63.68 -36.97 31.05
CA GLY A 325 -65.09 -37.34 31.20
C GLY A 325 -66.00 -36.13 30.94
N ARG A 326 -67.25 -36.39 30.51
CA ARG A 326 -68.31 -35.37 30.40
C ARG A 326 -68.73 -34.90 31.80
N GLY A 327 -67.86 -34.14 32.47
CA GLY A 327 -68.17 -33.48 33.73
C GLY A 327 -69.24 -32.44 33.47
N GLN A 328 -70.50 -32.78 33.81
CA GLN A 328 -71.53 -31.76 33.98
C GLN A 328 -71.07 -30.83 35.10
N GLY A 329 -71.07 -29.53 34.82
CA GLY A 329 -70.58 -28.49 35.70
C GLY A 329 -71.12 -28.62 37.12
N GLY A 330 -70.21 -28.77 38.08
CA GLY A 330 -70.57 -28.88 39.49
C GLY A 330 -69.51 -29.57 40.33
N GLY A 331 -68.30 -29.00 40.42
CA GLY A 331 -67.31 -29.41 41.42
C GLY A 331 -65.86 -29.25 40.95
N ASP A 332 -65.13 -28.30 41.56
CA ASP A 332 -63.67 -28.12 41.59
C ASP A 332 -62.84 -28.55 40.37
N SER A 333 -63.36 -28.37 39.16
CA SER A 333 -62.57 -28.49 37.96
C SER A 333 -61.65 -27.27 37.86
N VAL A 334 -60.34 -27.49 38.08
CA VAL A 334 -59.29 -26.46 37.96
C VAL A 334 -59.20 -25.85 36.54
N LEU A 335 -59.84 -26.48 35.54
CA LEU A 335 -59.89 -26.01 34.16
C LEU A 335 -61.33 -25.98 33.63
N ASP A 336 -61.84 -24.79 33.34
CA ASP A 336 -63.13 -24.58 32.66
C ASP A 336 -62.93 -24.81 31.14
N LEU A 337 -63.44 -25.94 30.65
CA LEU A 337 -63.29 -26.37 29.26
C LEU A 337 -64.14 -25.54 28.28
N ASP A 338 -65.22 -24.93 28.75
CA ASP A 338 -66.09 -24.09 27.91
C ASP A 338 -65.51 -22.68 27.77
N ALA A 339 -64.99 -22.11 28.88
CA ALA A 339 -64.21 -20.88 28.82
C ALA A 339 -62.96 -21.05 27.93
N LEU A 340 -62.26 -22.18 28.04
CA LEU A 340 -61.11 -22.51 27.19
C LEU A 340 -61.53 -22.63 25.72
N GLY A 341 -62.64 -23.31 25.43
CA GLY A 341 -63.20 -23.44 24.09
C GLY A 341 -63.53 -22.09 23.45
N HIS A 342 -64.16 -21.18 24.20
CA HIS A 342 -64.46 -19.82 23.72
C HIS A 342 -63.22 -19.00 23.43
N VAL A 343 -62.17 -19.10 24.26
CA VAL A 343 -60.90 -18.41 24.03
C VAL A 343 -60.21 -18.97 22.78
N MET A 344 -60.16 -20.29 22.61
CA MET A 344 -59.58 -20.91 21.42
C MET A 344 -60.34 -20.53 20.14
N ALA A 345 -61.67 -20.50 20.17
CA ALA A 345 -62.49 -20.12 19.03
C ALA A 345 -62.30 -18.66 18.60
N ARG A 346 -62.12 -17.73 19.55
CA ARG A 346 -61.79 -16.33 19.24
C ARG A 346 -60.37 -16.18 18.68
N ARG A 347 -59.44 -17.00 19.15
CA ARG A 347 -58.01 -16.88 18.84
C ARG A 347 -57.60 -17.58 17.55
N TYR A 348 -58.27 -18.68 17.22
CA TYR A 348 -58.10 -19.46 16.00
C TYR A 348 -59.45 -19.63 15.32
N PRO A 349 -60.03 -18.55 14.76
CA PRO A 349 -61.19 -18.69 13.91
C PRO A 349 -60.80 -19.63 12.77
N ARG A 350 -61.46 -20.79 12.67
CA ARG A 350 -61.15 -21.80 11.66
C ARG A 350 -61.19 -21.18 10.26
N GLU A 351 -60.03 -20.90 9.68
CA GLU A 351 -59.86 -21.00 8.22
C GLU A 351 -59.45 -22.45 7.94
N ILE A 352 -60.46 -23.30 7.69
CA ILE A 352 -60.24 -24.62 7.12
C ILE A 352 -60.73 -24.54 5.68
N THR A 353 -59.79 -24.27 4.78
CA THR A 353 -59.88 -24.67 3.38
C THR A 353 -58.84 -25.76 3.12
N LEU A 354 -59.38 -26.94 2.79
CA LEU A 354 -58.86 -27.97 1.86
C LEU A 354 -57.62 -28.78 2.26
N PHE A 355 -57.84 -30.09 2.44
CA PHE A 355 -57.38 -31.10 1.49
C PHE A 355 -58.50 -32.14 1.25
N GLU A 356 -58.67 -32.50 -0.03
CA GLU A 356 -59.72 -33.29 -0.68
C GLU A 356 -59.62 -34.82 -0.50
N GLU A 357 -60.75 -35.47 -0.85
CA GLU A 357 -60.96 -36.86 -1.34
C GLU A 357 -60.75 -38.07 -0.40
N GLU A 358 -61.83 -38.81 -0.10
CA GLU A 358 -62.05 -40.17 -0.64
C GLU A 358 -63.53 -40.63 -0.49
N GLU A 359 -63.96 -41.48 -1.43
CA GLU A 359 -65.21 -42.28 -1.56
C GLU A 359 -66.45 -41.71 -2.28
N ARG A 360 -66.42 -41.92 -3.61
CA ARG A 360 -67.36 -42.76 -4.41
C ARG A 360 -68.02 -42.07 -5.60
#